data_AF-F9W431-F1
#
_entry.id   AF-F9W431-F1
#
_cell.length_a   1.000
_cell.length_b   1.000
_cell.length_c   1.000
_cell.angle_alpha   90.00
_cell.angle_beta   90.00
_cell.angle_gamma   90.00
#
_symmetry.space_group_name_H-M   'P 1'
#
loop_
_entity.id
_entity.type
_entity.pdbx_description
1 polymer ?
#
loop_
_entity_poly.entity_id
_entity_poly.type
_entity_poly.pdbx_seq_one_letter_code
_entity_poly.pdbx_strand_id
1 'polypeptide(L)'
;MMYHTTITPSSCFLSSLRCTAVVFFLLCAMLLVLVGWTLVAMNCLTVLFLFLGRLLSPTMDGAMLCGTYKVINIDGNACSEEAFVAVETTNDGVKVEAMVGNTLCGKGVVDGGRITANLESTMKLVEDRKMRIEDLLICGFRSGFAYEINDMGLTLTGTKGTLILERDVLSDVQFGEYTLCEFNGKPLTSDEMSLVLLPAVIGGALVIAQFKNSFRGELSFGAAGCRVSSPRRCSRWTVL
;
A
#
# COMPACT_ATOMS: atom_id res chain seq x y z
N MET A 1 -44.06 -34.55 93.76
CA MET A 1 -42.70 -33.99 93.61
C MET A 1 -42.71 -33.02 92.44
N MET A 2 -42.63 -31.72 92.72
CA MET A 2 -42.47 -30.67 91.71
C MET A 2 -41.00 -30.58 91.33
N TYR A 3 -40.69 -30.56 90.03
CA TYR A 3 -39.38 -30.14 89.54
C TYR A 3 -39.54 -28.88 88.71
N HIS A 4 -38.92 -27.81 89.21
CA HIS A 4 -38.65 -26.55 88.52
C HIS A 4 -37.58 -26.78 87.45
N THR A 5 -37.83 -26.33 86.22
CA THR A 5 -36.84 -26.34 85.14
C THR A 5 -36.40 -24.90 84.87
N THR A 6 -35.14 -24.61 85.17
CA THR A 6 -34.43 -23.38 84.82
C THR A 6 -33.93 -23.45 83.37
N ILE A 7 -34.19 -22.41 82.58
CA ILE A 7 -33.71 -22.25 81.19
C ILE A 7 -32.48 -21.35 81.20
N THR A 8 -31.39 -21.80 80.61
CA THR A 8 -30.21 -20.99 80.25
C THR A 8 -30.17 -20.74 78.73
N PRO A 9 -29.89 -19.51 78.25
CA PRO A 9 -29.82 -19.22 76.83
C PRO A 9 -28.36 -19.11 76.38
N SER A 10 -27.86 -20.06 75.57
CA SER A 10 -26.58 -19.84 74.86
C SER A 10 -26.36 -20.88 73.76
N SER A 11 -26.91 -20.67 72.57
CA SER A 11 -26.45 -21.39 71.37
C SER A 11 -26.84 -20.75 70.02
N CYS A 12 -27.83 -19.84 69.96
CA CYS A 12 -28.30 -19.31 68.68
C CYS A 12 -27.43 -18.23 68.02
N PHE A 13 -26.47 -17.61 68.71
CA PHE A 13 -25.72 -16.47 68.15
C PHE A 13 -24.48 -16.83 67.33
N LEU A 14 -23.90 -18.03 67.51
CA LEU A 14 -22.64 -18.44 66.86
C LEU A 14 -22.82 -19.05 65.47
N SER A 15 -24.03 -19.49 65.10
CA SER A 15 -24.32 -20.05 63.77
C SER A 15 -24.55 -18.97 62.70
N SER A 16 -25.03 -17.78 63.11
CA SER A 16 -25.31 -16.67 62.19
C SER A 16 -24.03 -16.00 61.64
N LEU A 17 -23.01 -15.81 62.50
CA LEU A 17 -21.73 -15.21 62.11
C LEU A 17 -20.88 -16.07 61.16
N ARG A 18 -21.02 -17.40 61.21
CA ARG A 18 -20.31 -18.31 60.29
C ARG A 18 -20.91 -18.31 58.89
N CYS A 19 -22.23 -18.15 58.76
CA CYS A 19 -22.89 -18.06 57.46
C CYS A 19 -22.53 -16.77 56.71
N THR A 20 -22.47 -15.63 57.39
CA THR A 20 -22.13 -14.34 56.76
C THR A 20 -20.67 -14.29 56.29
N ALA A 21 -19.75 -14.87 57.06
CA ALA A 21 -18.35 -14.97 56.66
C ALA A 21 -18.15 -15.80 55.38
N VAL A 22 -18.81 -16.96 55.28
CA VAL A 22 -18.70 -17.83 54.08
C VAL A 22 -19.28 -17.15 52.84
N VAL A 23 -20.41 -16.46 52.96
CA VAL A 23 -21.02 -15.70 51.86
C VAL A 23 -20.10 -14.55 51.41
N PHE A 24 -19.46 -13.85 52.35
CA PHE A 24 -18.50 -12.78 52.04
C PHE A 24 -17.26 -13.31 51.31
N PHE A 25 -16.71 -14.45 51.73
CA PHE A 25 -15.57 -15.07 51.05
C PHE A 25 -15.92 -15.52 49.62
N LEU A 26 -17.11 -16.07 49.39
CA LEU A 26 -17.58 -16.46 48.07
C LEU A 26 -17.79 -15.24 47.15
N LEU A 27 -18.39 -14.16 47.66
CA LEU A 27 -18.54 -12.91 46.92
C LEU A 27 -17.19 -12.29 46.56
N CYS A 28 -16.23 -12.30 47.48
CA CYS A 28 -14.89 -11.76 47.25
C CYS A 28 -14.12 -12.58 46.21
N ALA A 29 -14.24 -13.92 46.27
CA ALA A 29 -13.65 -14.81 45.27
C ALA A 29 -14.28 -14.60 43.87
N MET A 30 -15.60 -14.44 43.77
CA MET A 30 -16.26 -14.13 42.49
C MET A 30 -15.85 -12.77 41.94
N LEU A 31 -15.68 -11.75 42.80
CA LEU A 31 -15.23 -10.42 42.38
C LEU A 31 -13.80 -10.46 41.83
N LEU A 32 -12.89 -11.19 42.47
CA LEU A 32 -11.51 -11.37 42.02
C LEU A 32 -11.42 -12.10 40.69
N VAL A 33 -12.26 -13.12 40.49
CA VAL A 33 -12.39 -13.79 39.19
C VAL A 33 -12.87 -12.78 38.15
N LEU A 34 -13.95 -12.05 38.41
CA LEU A 34 -14.47 -11.05 37.47
C LEU A 34 -13.42 -10.01 37.06
N VAL A 35 -12.67 -9.46 38.03
CA VAL A 35 -11.59 -8.50 37.78
C VAL A 35 -10.47 -9.12 36.95
N GLY A 36 -10.05 -10.36 37.26
CA GLY A 36 -9.05 -11.08 36.49
C GLY A 36 -9.45 -11.28 35.02
N TRP A 37 -10.71 -11.68 34.78
CA TRP A 37 -11.24 -11.84 33.43
C TRP A 37 -11.33 -10.51 32.66
N THR A 38 -11.68 -9.40 33.33
CA THR A 38 -11.66 -8.08 32.68
C THR A 38 -10.25 -7.61 32.32
N LEU A 39 -9.25 -7.91 33.15
CA LEU A 39 -7.85 -7.55 32.89
C LEU A 39 -7.27 -8.36 31.72
N VAL A 40 -7.63 -9.64 31.63
CA VAL A 40 -7.27 -10.50 30.49
C VAL A 40 -7.96 -10.03 29.22
N ALA A 41 -9.25 -9.67 29.29
CA ALA A 41 -9.99 -9.13 28.14
C ALA A 41 -9.40 -7.79 27.66
N MET A 42 -9.02 -6.89 28.56
CA MET A 42 -8.35 -5.63 28.21
C MET A 42 -6.98 -5.85 27.55
N ASN A 43 -6.18 -6.80 28.06
CA ASN A 43 -4.89 -7.14 27.44
C ASN A 43 -5.06 -7.84 26.08
N CYS A 44 -6.07 -8.70 25.91
CA CYS A 44 -6.40 -9.26 24.61
C CYS A 44 -6.86 -8.18 23.63
N LEU A 45 -7.63 -7.20 24.10
CA LEU A 45 -8.09 -6.09 23.27
C LEU A 45 -6.93 -5.18 22.84
N THR A 46 -5.97 -4.88 23.72
CA THR A 46 -4.78 -4.08 23.34
C THR A 46 -3.86 -4.84 22.39
N VAL A 47 -3.65 -6.14 22.58
CA VAL A 47 -2.90 -6.98 21.62
C VAL A 47 -3.64 -7.08 20.30
N LEU A 48 -4.97 -7.20 20.32
CA LEU A 48 -5.82 -7.18 19.12
C LEU A 48 -5.74 -5.82 18.42
N PHE A 49 -5.72 -4.69 19.13
CA PHE A 49 -5.53 -3.35 18.54
C PHE A 49 -4.13 -3.15 17.99
N LEU A 50 -3.09 -3.73 18.60
CA LEU A 50 -1.73 -3.73 18.05
C LEU A 50 -1.61 -4.62 16.80
N PHE A 51 -2.31 -5.75 16.78
CA PHE A 51 -2.38 -6.64 15.62
C PHE A 51 -3.26 -6.07 14.50
N LEU A 52 -4.42 -5.48 14.81
CA LEU A 52 -5.25 -4.76 13.84
C LEU A 52 -4.55 -3.52 13.33
N GLY A 53 -3.82 -2.79 14.18
CA GLY A 53 -3.01 -1.64 13.76
C GLY A 53 -1.88 -2.03 12.81
N ARG A 54 -1.34 -3.26 12.91
CA ARG A 54 -0.39 -3.81 11.93
C ARG A 54 -1.06 -4.37 10.67
N LEU A 55 -2.27 -4.92 10.77
CA LEU A 55 -3.06 -5.38 9.61
C LEU A 55 -3.69 -4.22 8.82
N LEU A 56 -3.79 -3.04 9.43
CA LEU A 56 -4.22 -1.78 8.81
C LEU A 56 -3.05 -0.83 8.51
N SER A 57 -1.81 -1.33 8.45
CA SER A 57 -0.71 -0.56 7.86
C SER A 57 -0.94 -0.52 6.35
N PRO A 58 -1.25 0.64 5.74
CA PRO A 58 -1.43 0.74 4.30
C PRO A 58 -0.04 0.76 3.66
N THR A 59 0.65 -0.38 3.61
CA THR A 59 1.83 -0.53 2.76
C THR A 59 1.46 -0.63 1.27
N MET A 60 0.16 -0.49 0.92
CA MET A 60 -0.32 -0.53 -0.47
C MET A 60 -0.26 0.82 -1.20
N ASP A 61 -0.06 1.94 -0.53
CA ASP A 61 -0.03 3.26 -1.20
C ASP A 61 1.20 3.45 -2.09
N GLY A 62 2.34 2.85 -1.72
CA GLY A 62 3.58 2.92 -2.51
C GLY A 62 3.51 2.14 -3.82
N ALA A 63 2.79 1.01 -3.84
CA ALA A 63 2.64 0.19 -5.04
C ALA A 63 1.88 0.91 -6.16
N MET A 64 0.95 1.80 -5.80
CA MET A 64 0.22 2.60 -6.78
C MET A 64 1.15 3.58 -7.52
N LEU A 65 2.16 4.11 -6.83
CA LEU A 65 3.12 5.06 -7.38
C LEU A 65 4.24 4.39 -8.19
N CYS A 66 4.34 3.06 -8.17
CA CYS A 66 5.38 2.36 -8.91
C CYS A 66 5.28 2.55 -10.41
N GLY A 67 6.43 2.78 -11.03
CA GLY A 67 6.58 2.97 -12.45
C GLY A 67 7.69 3.96 -12.79
N THR A 68 7.95 4.09 -14.08
CA THR A 68 8.84 5.15 -14.61
C THR A 68 8.00 6.28 -15.16
N TYR A 69 8.41 7.51 -14.89
CA TYR A 69 7.71 8.71 -15.28
C TYR A 69 8.66 9.70 -15.93
N LYS A 70 8.18 10.41 -16.96
CA LYS A 70 8.88 11.51 -17.60
C LYS A 70 8.32 12.83 -17.10
N VAL A 71 9.17 13.76 -16.68
CA VAL A 71 8.74 15.11 -16.30
C VAL A 71 8.37 15.89 -17.56
N ILE A 72 7.10 16.27 -17.68
CA ILE A 72 6.59 17.01 -18.86
C ILE A 72 6.28 18.47 -18.54
N ASN A 73 6.05 18.80 -17.27
CA ASN A 73 5.73 20.16 -16.85
C ASN A 73 6.29 20.49 -15.47
N ILE A 74 6.79 21.72 -15.32
CA ILE A 74 7.26 22.31 -14.06
C ILE A 74 6.59 23.68 -13.89
N ASP A 75 5.81 23.84 -12.83
CA ASP A 75 5.11 25.10 -12.49
C ASP A 75 4.28 25.70 -13.63
N GLY A 76 3.59 24.84 -14.38
CA GLY A 76 2.76 25.23 -15.52
C GLY A 76 3.51 25.34 -16.85
N ASN A 77 4.85 25.29 -16.85
CA ASN A 77 5.67 25.38 -18.06
C ASN A 77 6.12 24.01 -18.56
N ALA A 78 6.08 23.79 -19.87
CA ALA A 78 6.59 22.55 -20.47
C ALA A 78 8.08 22.36 -20.13
N CYS A 79 8.45 21.16 -19.69
CA CYS A 79 9.83 20.81 -19.41
C CYS A 79 10.58 20.61 -20.73
N SER A 80 11.58 21.46 -21.01
CA SER A 80 12.43 21.34 -22.20
C SER A 80 13.53 20.30 -22.06
N GLU A 81 13.85 19.93 -20.82
CA GLU A 81 14.92 18.98 -20.50
C GLU A 81 14.36 17.56 -20.40
N GLU A 82 15.16 16.58 -20.80
CA GLU A 82 14.87 15.18 -20.53
C GLU A 82 15.12 14.88 -19.06
N ALA A 83 14.04 14.63 -18.32
CA ALA A 83 14.06 14.31 -16.90
C ALA A 83 13.09 13.16 -16.62
N PHE A 84 13.57 12.15 -15.90
CA PHE A 84 12.82 10.94 -15.56
C PHE A 84 12.84 10.69 -14.06
N VAL A 85 11.78 10.06 -13.55
CA VAL A 85 11.65 9.63 -12.15
C VAL A 85 11.09 8.21 -12.17
N ALA A 86 11.80 7.27 -11.57
CA ALA A 86 11.35 5.91 -11.32
C ALA A 86 11.07 5.73 -9.84
N VAL A 87 9.96 5.05 -9.53
CA VAL A 87 9.56 4.69 -8.18
C VAL A 87 9.39 3.18 -8.10
N GLU A 88 10.11 2.55 -7.19
CA GLU A 88 10.10 1.09 -6.97
C GLU A 88 9.69 0.80 -5.53
N THR A 89 8.79 -0.16 -5.31
CA THR A 89 8.48 -0.63 -3.95
C THR A 89 9.64 -1.46 -3.40
N THR A 90 9.91 -1.29 -2.12
CA THR A 90 10.86 -2.10 -1.35
C THR A 90 10.18 -2.58 -0.06
N ASN A 91 10.77 -3.54 0.64
CA ASN A 91 10.19 -4.06 1.89
C ASN A 91 9.99 -2.97 2.97
N ASP A 92 10.78 -1.89 2.90
CA ASP A 92 10.81 -0.82 3.90
C ASP A 92 10.21 0.51 3.40
N GLY A 93 9.51 0.51 2.26
CA GLY A 93 8.93 1.71 1.66
C GLY A 93 9.11 1.76 0.15
N VAL A 94 9.66 2.86 -0.37
CA VAL A 94 9.95 3.04 -1.80
C VAL A 94 11.40 3.41 -2.05
N LYS A 95 11.95 3.02 -3.19
CA LYS A 95 13.18 3.55 -3.76
C LYS A 95 12.78 4.52 -4.87
N VAL A 96 13.34 5.72 -4.83
CA VAL A 96 13.14 6.75 -5.85
C VAL A 96 14.46 6.96 -6.57
N GLU A 97 14.42 6.90 -7.89
CA GLU A 97 15.55 7.15 -8.76
C GLU A 97 15.16 8.18 -9.82
N ALA A 98 15.80 9.34 -9.85
CA ALA A 98 15.54 10.37 -10.84
C ALA A 98 16.77 10.61 -11.71
N MET A 99 16.57 10.78 -13.01
CA MET A 99 17.63 11.01 -13.97
C MET A 99 17.36 12.30 -14.73
N VAL A 100 18.26 13.28 -14.60
CA VAL A 100 18.18 14.58 -15.29
C VAL A 100 19.49 14.86 -16.03
N GLY A 101 20.47 15.47 -15.35
CA GLY A 101 21.88 15.48 -15.77
C GLY A 101 22.71 14.52 -14.92
N ASN A 102 22.35 14.40 -13.64
CA ASN A 102 22.81 13.41 -12.70
C ASN A 102 21.74 12.34 -12.44
N THR A 103 22.21 11.21 -11.90
CA THR A 103 21.33 10.23 -11.26
C THR A 103 21.17 10.62 -9.80
N LEU A 104 19.93 10.80 -9.36
CA LEU A 104 19.52 11.04 -7.99
C LEU A 104 18.88 9.77 -7.46
N CYS A 105 19.38 9.19 -6.38
CA CYS A 105 18.82 7.95 -5.83
C CYS A 105 18.61 8.07 -4.33
N GLY A 106 17.51 7.52 -3.83
CA GLY A 106 17.25 7.54 -2.40
C GLY A 106 16.14 6.59 -1.99
N LYS A 107 16.15 6.22 -0.71
CA LYS A 107 15.03 5.53 -0.07
C LYS A 107 14.03 6.55 0.44
N GLY A 108 12.77 6.19 0.36
CA GLY A 108 11.65 7.03 0.70
C GLY A 108 10.50 6.26 1.34
N VAL A 109 9.55 7.03 1.83
CA VAL A 109 8.33 6.55 2.47
C VAL A 109 7.14 7.27 1.85
N VAL A 110 6.08 6.50 1.63
CA VAL A 110 4.78 7.00 1.19
C VAL A 110 3.84 6.90 2.38
N ASP A 111 3.31 8.04 2.81
CA ASP A 111 2.39 8.11 3.93
C ASP A 111 1.46 9.33 3.77
N GLY A 112 0.18 9.13 4.08
CA GLY A 112 -0.83 10.21 4.11
C GLY A 112 -0.93 11.03 2.82
N GLY A 113 -0.83 10.39 1.64
CA GLY A 113 -0.88 11.08 0.34
C GLY A 113 0.38 11.90 0.02
N ARG A 114 1.49 11.63 0.72
CA ARG A 114 2.78 12.26 0.48
C ARG A 114 3.88 11.24 0.23
N ILE A 115 4.83 11.60 -0.62
CA ILE A 115 6.06 10.85 -0.87
C ILE A 115 7.25 11.67 -0.40
N THR A 116 8.05 11.08 0.48
CA THR A 116 9.29 11.65 1.02
C THR A 116 10.46 10.76 0.66
N ALA A 117 11.60 11.33 0.27
CA ALA A 117 12.83 10.58 0.04
C ALA A 117 14.06 11.47 0.23
N ASN A 118 15.14 10.89 0.75
CA ASN A 118 16.44 11.57 0.82
C ASN A 118 17.28 11.13 -0.40
N LEU A 119 17.30 11.98 -1.43
CA LEU A 119 18.00 11.70 -2.67
C LEU A 119 19.48 12.13 -2.59
N GLU A 120 20.37 11.26 -3.03
CA GLU A 120 21.80 11.51 -3.21
C GLU A 120 22.12 11.62 -4.71
N SER A 121 22.94 12.61 -5.09
CA SER A 121 23.31 12.90 -6.48
C SER A 121 24.69 12.35 -6.84
N THR A 122 24.90 11.98 -8.11
CA THR A 122 26.23 11.69 -8.67
C THR A 122 27.15 12.92 -8.81
N MET A 123 26.65 14.13 -8.55
CA MET A 123 27.40 15.40 -8.46
C MET A 123 28.30 15.74 -9.67
N LYS A 124 27.91 15.37 -10.89
CA LYS A 124 28.55 15.86 -12.11
C LYS A 124 28.12 17.30 -12.38
N LEU A 125 29.04 18.09 -12.91
CA LEU A 125 28.72 19.43 -13.40
C LEU A 125 27.81 19.29 -14.63
N VAL A 126 26.63 19.88 -14.53
CA VAL A 126 25.58 19.86 -15.56
C VAL A 126 25.14 21.29 -15.84
N GLU A 127 24.42 21.49 -16.94
CA GLU A 127 23.88 22.79 -17.31
C GLU A 127 22.93 23.34 -16.23
N ASP A 128 22.91 24.66 -16.06
CA ASP A 128 22.13 25.36 -15.03
C ASP A 128 20.65 24.96 -14.99
N ARG A 129 20.06 24.67 -16.16
CA ARG A 129 18.65 24.25 -16.26
C ARG A 129 18.42 22.89 -15.60
N LYS A 130 19.30 21.91 -15.87
CA LYS A 130 19.22 20.58 -15.27
C LYS A 130 19.49 20.63 -13.76
N MET A 131 20.44 21.48 -13.35
CA MET A 131 20.74 21.70 -11.93
C MET A 131 19.52 22.24 -11.15
N ARG A 132 18.73 23.14 -11.75
CA ARG A 132 17.48 23.63 -11.12
C ARG A 132 16.43 22.52 -10.94
N ILE A 133 16.30 21.63 -11.91
CA ILE A 133 15.38 20.48 -11.83
C ILE A 133 15.87 19.51 -10.73
N GLU A 134 17.18 19.25 -10.67
CA GLU A 134 17.79 18.42 -9.61
C GLU A 134 17.54 19.02 -8.23
N ASP A 135 17.76 20.31 -8.04
CA ASP A 135 17.50 21.01 -6.77
C ASP A 135 16.03 20.93 -6.36
N LEU A 136 15.11 21.07 -7.33
CA LEU A 136 13.68 20.96 -7.09
C LEU A 136 13.32 19.54 -6.65
N LEU A 137 13.82 18.51 -7.33
CA LEU A 137 13.59 17.10 -6.96
C LEU A 137 14.18 16.79 -5.58
N ILE A 138 15.44 17.15 -5.32
CA ILE A 138 16.10 16.91 -4.02
C ILE A 138 15.33 17.61 -2.89
N CYS A 139 15.05 18.90 -3.04
CA CYS A 139 14.34 19.65 -1.99
C CYS A 139 12.89 19.18 -1.83
N GLY A 140 12.22 18.87 -2.94
CA GLY A 140 10.84 18.43 -2.96
C GLY A 140 10.66 17.08 -2.29
N PHE A 141 11.43 16.07 -2.68
CA PHE A 141 11.39 14.76 -2.03
C PHE A 141 11.82 14.82 -0.56
N ARG A 142 12.82 15.63 -0.21
CA ARG A 142 13.24 15.79 1.18
C ARG A 142 12.16 16.44 2.05
N SER A 143 11.42 17.42 1.51
CA SER A 143 10.32 18.09 2.22
C SER A 143 8.99 17.33 2.16
N GLY A 144 8.89 16.36 1.25
CA GLY A 144 7.69 15.57 1.00
C GLY A 144 6.77 16.23 -0.03
N PHE A 145 6.63 15.59 -1.19
CA PHE A 145 5.64 15.95 -2.19
C PHE A 145 4.27 15.40 -1.81
N ALA A 146 3.22 16.21 -1.89
CA ALA A 146 1.88 15.68 -2.04
C ALA A 146 1.76 15.09 -3.45
N TYR A 147 1.12 13.94 -3.59
CA TYR A 147 0.96 13.29 -4.89
C TYR A 147 -0.51 13.12 -5.28
N GLU A 148 -0.77 13.26 -6.57
CA GLU A 148 -2.01 12.84 -7.21
C GLU A 148 -1.65 11.98 -8.41
N ILE A 149 -2.23 10.78 -8.46
CA ILE A 149 -1.94 9.80 -9.51
C ILE A 149 -3.21 9.48 -10.28
N ASN A 150 -3.06 9.34 -11.59
CA ASN A 150 -4.11 8.88 -12.50
C ASN A 150 -3.54 7.82 -13.47
N ASP A 151 -4.36 7.32 -14.38
CA ASP A 151 -3.96 6.25 -15.31
C ASP A 151 -2.82 6.65 -16.27
N MET A 152 -2.58 7.96 -16.44
CA MET A 152 -1.65 8.50 -17.44
C MET A 152 -0.40 9.16 -16.82
N GLY A 153 -0.39 9.39 -15.50
CA GLY A 153 0.69 10.17 -14.91
C GLY A 153 0.54 10.46 -13.42
N LEU A 154 1.54 11.18 -12.93
CA LEU A 154 1.76 11.53 -11.54
C LEU A 154 1.96 13.04 -11.44
N THR A 155 1.20 13.69 -10.58
CA THR A 155 1.40 15.10 -10.23
C THR A 155 2.00 15.17 -8.84
N LEU A 156 3.15 15.84 -8.69
CA LEU A 156 3.84 16.05 -7.43
C LEU A 156 3.80 17.53 -7.06
N THR A 157 3.16 17.85 -5.95
CA THR A 157 3.02 19.23 -5.45
C THR A 157 3.84 19.41 -4.19
N GLY A 158 4.84 20.29 -4.25
CA GLY A 158 5.77 20.56 -3.15
C GLY A 158 5.82 22.03 -2.78
N THR A 159 6.61 22.35 -1.76
CA THR A 159 6.80 23.75 -1.32
C THR A 159 7.59 24.60 -2.32
N LYS A 160 8.36 23.94 -3.21
CA LYS A 160 9.24 24.58 -4.20
C LYS A 160 8.64 24.64 -5.60
N GLY A 161 7.52 23.96 -5.84
CA GLY A 161 6.88 23.91 -7.14
C GLY A 161 6.03 22.66 -7.33
N THR A 162 5.41 22.58 -8.51
CA THR A 162 4.58 21.46 -8.96
C THR A 162 5.21 20.81 -10.18
N LEU A 163 5.29 19.49 -10.16
CA LEU A 163 5.75 18.67 -11.28
C LEU A 163 4.57 17.86 -11.83
N ILE A 164 4.41 17.87 -13.14
CA ILE A 164 3.52 16.92 -13.83
C ILE A 164 4.40 15.94 -14.58
N LEU A 165 4.22 14.67 -14.28
CA LEU A 165 4.96 13.58 -14.86
C LEU A 165 4.01 12.67 -15.64
N GLU A 166 4.40 12.33 -16.85
CA GLU A 166 3.71 11.35 -17.68
C GLU A 166 4.27 9.96 -17.41
N ARG A 167 3.41 8.97 -17.22
CA ARG A 167 3.84 7.59 -16.98
C ARG A 167 4.35 6.98 -18.27
N ASP A 168 5.58 6.46 -18.24
CA ASP A 168 6.10 5.63 -19.32
C ASP A 168 5.56 4.21 -19.18
N VAL A 169 4.43 3.97 -19.85
CA VAL A 169 3.78 2.65 -19.84
C VAL A 169 4.63 1.60 -20.56
N LEU A 170 5.60 2.01 -21.41
CA LEU A 170 6.46 1.08 -22.15
C LEU A 170 7.50 0.42 -21.26
N SER A 171 8.05 1.14 -20.28
CA SER A 171 9.02 0.60 -19.31
C SER A 171 8.39 -0.34 -18.29
N ASP A 172 7.06 -0.24 -18.09
CA ASP A 172 6.31 -1.08 -17.15
C ASP A 172 5.75 -2.35 -17.82
N VAL A 173 5.73 -2.42 -19.16
CA VAL A 173 5.34 -3.64 -19.89
C VAL A 173 6.49 -4.63 -19.82
N GLN A 174 6.35 -5.64 -18.97
CA GLN A 174 7.28 -6.76 -18.96
C GLN A 174 7.04 -7.59 -20.22
N PHE A 175 8.01 -7.66 -21.13
CA PHE A 175 7.90 -8.57 -22.28
C PHE A 175 8.03 -10.00 -21.78
N GLY A 176 7.16 -10.89 -22.29
CA GLY A 176 7.09 -12.24 -21.78
C GLY A 176 5.78 -12.93 -22.10
N GLU A 177 5.66 -14.14 -21.58
CA GLU A 177 4.45 -14.95 -21.65
C GLU A 177 3.65 -14.81 -20.36
N TYR A 178 2.36 -14.59 -20.52
CA TYR A 178 1.39 -14.41 -19.46
C TYR A 178 0.30 -15.45 -19.58
N THR A 179 -0.16 -15.97 -18.45
CA THR A 179 -1.31 -16.88 -18.40
C THR A 179 -2.52 -16.14 -17.86
N LEU A 180 -3.66 -16.27 -18.53
CA LEU A 180 -4.90 -15.67 -18.04
C LEU A 180 -5.46 -16.53 -16.88
N CYS A 181 -5.41 -16.02 -15.65
CA CYS A 181 -5.87 -16.76 -14.47
C CYS A 181 -7.36 -16.54 -14.15
N GLU A 182 -7.94 -15.41 -14.56
CA GLU A 182 -9.31 -15.03 -14.21
C GLU A 182 -10.00 -14.27 -15.36
N PHE A 183 -11.28 -14.53 -15.58
CA PHE A 183 -12.11 -13.78 -16.53
C PHE A 183 -13.49 -13.48 -15.95
N ASN A 184 -13.84 -12.19 -15.85
CA ASN A 184 -15.10 -11.69 -15.28
C ASN A 184 -15.40 -12.18 -13.84
N GLY A 185 -14.43 -12.09 -12.93
CA GLY A 185 -14.65 -12.49 -11.54
C GLY A 185 -14.61 -14.01 -11.31
N LYS A 186 -14.27 -14.79 -12.36
CA LYS A 186 -14.28 -16.25 -12.30
C LYS A 186 -12.89 -16.79 -12.62
N PRO A 187 -12.33 -17.64 -11.74
CA PRO A 187 -11.06 -18.29 -12.02
C PRO A 187 -11.21 -19.21 -13.23
N LEU A 188 -10.21 -19.20 -14.09
CA LEU A 188 -10.15 -20.10 -15.24
C LEU A 188 -9.48 -21.40 -14.81
N THR A 189 -10.07 -22.53 -15.20
CA THR A 189 -9.57 -23.88 -14.89
C THR A 189 -8.72 -24.46 -16.02
N SER A 190 -8.39 -23.67 -17.03
CA SER A 190 -7.69 -24.12 -18.23
C SER A 190 -6.40 -23.35 -18.40
N ASP A 191 -5.31 -24.09 -18.49
CA ASP A 191 -3.95 -23.56 -18.65
C ASP A 191 -3.65 -23.22 -20.13
N GLU A 192 -4.63 -23.38 -21.04
CA GLU A 192 -4.46 -23.20 -22.49
C GLU A 192 -4.58 -21.75 -22.95
N MET A 193 -4.72 -20.79 -22.03
CA MET A 193 -4.91 -19.37 -22.35
C MET A 193 -3.64 -18.58 -22.04
N SER A 194 -2.83 -18.33 -23.07
CA SER A 194 -1.60 -17.53 -22.95
C SER A 194 -1.63 -16.24 -23.76
N LEU A 195 -0.92 -15.24 -23.29
CA LEU A 195 -0.69 -13.96 -23.94
C LEU A 195 0.81 -13.73 -23.98
N VAL A 196 1.39 -13.62 -25.17
CA VAL A 196 2.81 -13.32 -25.35
C VAL A 196 2.94 -11.88 -25.82
N LEU A 197 3.72 -11.10 -25.07
CA LEU A 197 4.12 -9.75 -25.44
C LEU A 197 5.58 -9.79 -25.89
N LEU A 198 5.82 -9.48 -27.15
CA LEU A 198 7.16 -9.40 -27.74
C LEU A 198 7.50 -7.95 -28.09
N PRO A 199 8.77 -7.52 -27.99
CA PRO A 199 9.17 -6.20 -28.44
C PRO A 199 8.94 -6.07 -29.94
N ALA A 200 8.28 -4.99 -30.37
CA ALA A 200 8.15 -4.67 -31.79
C ALA A 200 9.33 -3.79 -32.26
N VAL A 201 9.59 -3.79 -33.57
CA VAL A 201 10.71 -3.06 -34.18
C VAL A 201 10.56 -1.54 -34.06
N ILE A 202 9.35 -1.01 -33.87
CA ILE A 202 9.05 0.42 -33.81
C ILE A 202 8.07 0.70 -32.65
N GLY A 203 8.59 1.18 -31.51
CA GLY A 203 7.82 1.87 -30.46
C GLY A 203 6.54 1.17 -29.98
N GLY A 204 6.52 -0.16 -29.95
CA GLY A 204 5.32 -0.95 -29.80
C GLY A 204 5.57 -2.35 -29.24
N ALA A 205 4.51 -3.13 -29.12
CA ALA A 205 4.58 -4.53 -28.72
C ALA A 205 3.81 -5.40 -29.71
N LEU A 206 4.41 -6.52 -30.14
CA LEU A 206 3.68 -7.57 -30.82
C LEU A 206 2.95 -8.40 -29.76
N VAL A 207 1.64 -8.54 -29.92
CA VAL A 207 0.78 -9.31 -29.04
C VAL A 207 0.35 -10.58 -29.74
N ILE A 208 0.58 -11.72 -29.08
CA ILE A 208 0.08 -13.02 -29.51
C ILE A 208 -0.79 -13.56 -28.38
N ALA A 209 -2.10 -13.52 -28.56
CA ALA A 209 -3.04 -14.11 -27.61
C ALA A 209 -3.46 -15.48 -28.13
N GLN A 210 -3.16 -16.53 -27.37
CA GLN A 210 -3.49 -17.90 -27.69
C GLN A 210 -4.56 -18.39 -26.73
N PHE A 211 -5.75 -18.61 -27.29
CA PHE A 211 -6.87 -19.28 -26.63
C PHE A 211 -7.20 -20.53 -27.46
N LYS A 212 -8.48 -20.88 -27.57
CA LYS A 212 -8.96 -21.81 -28.60
C LYS A 212 -8.54 -21.41 -30.03
N ASN A 213 -8.37 -20.12 -30.27
CA ASN A 213 -7.83 -19.56 -31.51
C ASN A 213 -6.62 -18.68 -31.20
N SER A 214 -5.70 -18.54 -32.16
CA SER A 214 -4.57 -17.62 -32.07
C SER A 214 -4.95 -16.26 -32.67
N PHE A 215 -4.78 -15.20 -31.89
CA PHE A 215 -4.90 -13.82 -32.31
C PHE A 215 -3.52 -13.17 -32.29
N ARG A 216 -3.20 -12.41 -33.32
CA ARG A 216 -1.93 -11.70 -33.44
C ARG A 216 -2.21 -10.26 -33.86
N GLY A 217 -1.52 -9.31 -33.23
CA GLY A 217 -1.66 -7.90 -33.55
C GLY A 217 -0.52 -7.08 -32.99
N GLU A 218 -0.35 -5.87 -33.51
CA GLU A 218 0.64 -4.91 -33.03
C GLU A 218 -0.05 -3.87 -32.16
N LEU A 219 0.52 -3.62 -30.98
CA LEU A 219 0.19 -2.49 -30.14
C LEU A 219 1.11 -1.33 -30.50
N SER A 220 0.50 -0.26 -31.01
CA SER A 220 1.14 1.05 -31.13
C SER A 220 0.73 1.90 -29.93
N PHE A 221 1.71 2.40 -29.19
CA PHE A 221 1.48 3.28 -28.05
C PHE A 221 1.66 4.73 -28.52
N GLY A 222 0.58 5.32 -29.05
CA GLY A 222 0.57 6.74 -29.42
C GLY A 222 0.29 7.63 -28.21
N ALA A 223 0.78 8.88 -28.23
CA ALA A 223 0.59 9.94 -27.22
C ALA A 223 -0.88 10.36 -26.93
N ALA A 224 -1.85 9.61 -27.42
CA ALA A 224 -3.25 9.71 -27.08
C ALA A 224 -3.81 8.29 -27.03
N GLY A 225 -3.88 7.73 -25.82
CA GLY A 225 -4.65 6.55 -25.40
C GLY A 225 -4.73 5.37 -26.39
N CYS A 226 -4.27 4.20 -25.95
CA CYS A 226 -4.39 2.90 -26.66
C CYS A 226 -5.65 2.80 -27.54
N ARG A 227 -5.51 3.07 -28.85
CA ARG A 227 -6.57 2.79 -29.83
C ARG A 227 -6.40 1.37 -30.33
N VAL A 228 -7.05 0.45 -29.63
CA VAL A 228 -7.39 -0.85 -30.21
C VAL A 228 -8.46 -0.58 -31.28
N SER A 229 -8.10 -0.64 -32.57
CA SER A 229 -9.07 -0.60 -33.66
C SER A 229 -9.88 -1.90 -33.72
N SER A 230 -10.91 -1.97 -32.85
CA SER A 230 -12.23 -2.66 -32.86
C SER A 230 -12.51 -3.81 -33.87
N PRO A 231 -13.35 -4.84 -33.54
CA PRO A 231 -14.45 -4.72 -32.59
C PRO A 231 -14.70 -5.80 -31.52
N ARG A 232 -15.01 -5.25 -30.34
CA ARG A 232 -15.87 -5.70 -29.23
C ARG A 232 -15.25 -6.51 -28.08
N ARG A 233 -15.36 -5.85 -26.92
CA ARG A 233 -15.24 -6.27 -25.51
C ARG A 233 -13.82 -6.33 -24.94
N CYS A 234 -13.51 -5.16 -24.37
CA CYS A 234 -12.55 -4.89 -23.32
C CYS A 234 -12.63 -5.88 -22.15
N SER A 235 -11.48 -6.29 -21.61
CA SER A 235 -11.37 -6.76 -20.23
C SER A 235 -9.90 -6.72 -19.75
N ARG A 236 -9.78 -6.38 -18.47
CA ARG A 236 -8.59 -6.07 -17.68
C ARG A 236 -7.70 -7.30 -17.50
N TRP A 237 -6.38 -7.10 -17.54
CA TRP A 237 -5.36 -8.12 -17.27
C TRP A 237 -4.75 -7.84 -15.89
N THR A 238 -4.52 -8.88 -15.10
CA THR A 238 -3.84 -8.81 -13.80
C THR A 238 -2.49 -9.52 -13.93
N VAL A 239 -1.41 -8.84 -13.56
CA VAL A 239 -0.06 -9.40 -13.47
C VAL A 239 0.07 -10.11 -12.12
N LEU A 240 0.53 -11.37 -12.13
CA LEU A 240 0.90 -12.13 -10.93
C LEU A 240 2.33 -11.78 -10.48
#